data_AF-A0A972QAF8-F1
#
_entry.id   AF-A0A972QAF8-F1
#
_cell.length_a   1.000
_cell.length_b   1.000
_cell.length_c   1.000
_cell.angle_alpha   90.00
_cell.angle_beta   90.00
_cell.angle_gamma   90.00
#
_symmetry.space_group_name_H-M   'P 1'
#
loop_
_entity.id
_entity.type
_entity.pdbx_description
1 polymer ?
#
loop_
_entity_poly.entity_id
_entity_poly.type
_entity_poly.pdbx_seq_one_letter_code
_entity_poly.pdbx_strand_id
1 'polypeptide(L)'
;MKKILIKDVASGDVLARDVRDPEGKLLFAKGTELQQGHIESLSRRRIKHIFVEGRELPEELQNFDTESLKLLESEIEARFHLASESEVMRETLRVSKKIIIGRALRSGDILTKSQLTLVSRLKELPPPPALYQQLSKMINDPRTTAQSFGKSLAGEQVFVQKIIDLVNSPFYKFPQKVGSIENVVSLIGMQTAADLILIFSIISMFKADQNPVRYIIKSIWAHCLGAGILTRIIGKKMGLKNLDEIFTAAILHDFGKIIIASFCPEDYFKVEKDKQRGGVESVELEKDILGYTHVNAGKVFAERWKLPNIIQTVMQCHHTPYEAREYKLETALVHIANVLSHSLHYGKGKDLVPDIEDEAWSKSKLQLDDIEPIMNECERIFDDTEFIFLSDSGQSKTEGIVITVSRKK
;
A
#
# COMPACT_ATOMS: atom_id res chain seq x y z
N MET A 1 -19.93 -34.94 0.86
CA MET A 1 -21.00 -34.21 0.14
C MET A 1 -21.16 -32.82 0.75
N LYS A 2 -21.14 -31.76 -0.07
CA LYS A 2 -21.16 -30.36 0.40
C LYS A 2 -22.20 -29.54 -0.39
N LYS A 3 -23.00 -28.72 0.30
CA LYS A 3 -23.96 -27.80 -0.34
C LYS A 3 -23.23 -26.51 -0.73
N ILE A 4 -23.23 -26.17 -2.01
CA ILE A 4 -22.53 -24.99 -2.55
C ILE A 4 -23.50 -24.11 -3.34
N LEU A 5 -23.23 -22.80 -3.39
CA LEU A 5 -23.97 -21.87 -4.24
C LEU A 5 -23.58 -22.09 -5.70
N ILE A 6 -24.53 -21.96 -6.63
CA ILE A 6 -24.26 -22.16 -8.06
C ILE A 6 -23.12 -21.26 -8.58
N LYS A 7 -22.98 -20.04 -8.07
CA LYS A 7 -21.90 -19.11 -8.43
C LYS A 7 -20.49 -19.58 -8.00
N ASP A 8 -20.41 -20.53 -7.06
CA ASP A 8 -19.14 -21.04 -6.53
C ASP A 8 -18.81 -22.45 -7.08
N VAL A 9 -19.63 -22.97 -7.99
CA VAL A 9 -19.45 -24.26 -8.68
C VAL A 9 -18.41 -24.08 -9.78
N ALA A 10 -17.47 -25.00 -9.88
CA ALA A 10 -16.45 -25.03 -10.92
C ALA A 10 -16.72 -26.17 -11.89
N SER A 11 -16.24 -26.03 -13.13
CA SER A 11 -16.23 -27.13 -14.09
C SER A 11 -15.36 -28.27 -13.53
N GLY A 12 -15.87 -29.50 -13.59
CA GLY A 12 -15.26 -30.70 -12.98
C GLY A 12 -15.85 -31.10 -11.63
N ASP A 13 -16.69 -30.27 -11.00
CA ASP A 13 -17.39 -30.67 -9.77
C ASP A 13 -18.41 -31.79 -10.06
N VAL A 14 -18.44 -32.84 -9.24
CA VAL A 14 -19.37 -33.99 -9.41
C VAL A 14 -20.60 -33.84 -8.51
N LEU A 15 -21.81 -33.98 -9.07
CA LEU A 15 -23.05 -33.90 -8.31
C LEU A 15 -23.19 -35.05 -7.30
N ALA A 16 -23.35 -34.71 -6.02
CA ALA A 16 -23.59 -35.68 -4.95
C ALA A 16 -25.06 -36.09 -4.81
N ARG A 17 -25.98 -35.39 -5.48
CA ARG A 17 -27.44 -35.67 -5.51
C ARG A 17 -28.04 -35.27 -6.85
N ASP A 18 -29.19 -35.86 -7.17
CA ASP A 18 -30.06 -35.39 -8.24
C ASP A 18 -30.40 -33.91 -8.05
N VAL A 19 -30.32 -33.15 -9.14
CA VAL A 19 -30.81 -31.77 -9.21
C VAL A 19 -32.11 -31.77 -10.00
N ARG A 20 -33.17 -31.24 -9.39
CA ARG A 20 -34.52 -31.17 -9.96
C ARG A 20 -34.97 -29.71 -10.05
N ASP A 21 -35.86 -29.41 -10.98
CA ASP A 21 -36.51 -28.09 -11.05
C ASP A 21 -37.62 -27.95 -9.99
N PRO A 22 -38.20 -26.75 -9.80
CA PRO A 22 -39.27 -26.53 -8.84
C PRO A 22 -40.50 -27.41 -9.03
N GLU A 23 -40.75 -27.87 -10.25
CA GLU A 23 -41.83 -28.77 -10.63
C GLU A 23 -41.49 -30.27 -10.40
N GLY A 24 -40.28 -30.57 -9.90
CA GLY A 24 -39.83 -31.91 -9.52
C GLY A 24 -39.20 -32.73 -10.65
N LYS A 25 -39.05 -32.16 -11.85
CA LYS A 25 -38.43 -32.82 -12.99
C LYS A 25 -36.91 -32.86 -12.84
N LEU A 26 -36.32 -34.03 -13.12
CA LEU A 26 -34.87 -34.23 -13.07
C LEU A 26 -34.17 -33.37 -14.12
N LEU A 27 -33.22 -32.55 -13.66
CA LEU A 27 -32.34 -31.74 -14.50
C LEU A 27 -31.01 -32.45 -14.73
N PHE A 28 -30.38 -32.93 -13.65
CA PHE A 28 -29.12 -33.66 -13.69
C PHE A 28 -29.11 -34.74 -12.62
N ALA A 29 -28.60 -35.92 -12.95
CA ALA A 29 -28.54 -37.04 -12.02
C ALA A 29 -27.35 -36.91 -11.05
N LYS A 30 -27.46 -37.53 -9.87
CA LYS A 30 -26.30 -37.78 -9.02
C LYS A 30 -25.18 -38.47 -9.84
N GLY A 31 -23.94 -38.05 -9.62
CA GLY A 31 -22.74 -38.54 -10.33
C GLY A 31 -22.40 -37.76 -11.60
N THR A 32 -23.22 -36.77 -11.99
CA THR A 32 -22.91 -35.93 -13.16
C THR A 32 -21.74 -35.01 -12.86
N GLU A 33 -20.70 -35.07 -13.69
CA GLU A 33 -19.62 -34.08 -13.70
C GLU A 33 -20.10 -32.80 -14.39
N LEU A 34 -19.97 -31.67 -13.70
CA LEU A 34 -20.50 -30.39 -14.15
C LEU A 34 -19.53 -29.74 -15.13
N GLN A 35 -20.01 -29.41 -16.32
CA GLN A 35 -19.30 -28.60 -17.30
C GLN A 35 -19.85 -27.17 -17.29
N GLN A 36 -19.16 -26.22 -17.91
CA GLN A 36 -19.57 -24.82 -17.97
C GLN A 36 -21.03 -24.64 -18.43
N GLY A 37 -21.46 -25.39 -19.45
CA GLY A 37 -22.86 -25.38 -19.92
C GLY A 37 -23.88 -25.87 -18.89
N HIS A 38 -23.51 -26.81 -18.00
CA HIS A 38 -24.36 -27.25 -16.90
C HIS A 38 -24.54 -26.15 -15.86
N ILE A 39 -23.45 -25.44 -15.51
CA ILE A 39 -23.44 -24.36 -14.52
C ILE A 39 -24.28 -23.16 -15.00
N GLU A 40 -24.16 -22.81 -16.28
CA GLU A 40 -24.97 -21.75 -16.89
C GLU A 40 -26.46 -22.11 -16.94
N SER A 41 -26.78 -23.37 -17.25
CA SER A 41 -28.16 -23.87 -17.27
C SER A 41 -28.80 -23.80 -15.88
N LEU A 42 -28.05 -24.20 -14.84
CA LEU A 42 -28.49 -24.13 -13.45
C LEU A 42 -28.67 -22.67 -12.98
N SER A 43 -27.78 -21.77 -13.41
CA SER A 43 -27.86 -20.33 -13.14
C SER A 43 -29.10 -19.70 -13.77
N ARG A 44 -29.36 -20.00 -15.06
CA ARG A 44 -30.54 -19.52 -15.80
C ARG A 44 -31.85 -19.99 -15.15
N ARG A 45 -31.87 -21.22 -14.63
CA ARG A 45 -33.02 -21.82 -13.93
C ARG A 45 -33.17 -21.36 -12.47
N ARG A 46 -32.36 -20.37 -12.03
CA ARG A 46 -32.37 -19.81 -10.67
C ARG A 46 -32.20 -20.86 -9.57
N ILE A 47 -31.55 -21.98 -9.87
CA ILE A 47 -31.15 -22.96 -8.85
C ILE A 47 -30.08 -22.29 -8.00
N LYS A 48 -30.37 -22.08 -6.72
CA LYS A 48 -29.45 -21.33 -5.84
C LYS A 48 -28.29 -22.19 -5.33
N HIS A 49 -28.54 -23.49 -5.11
CA HIS A 49 -27.58 -24.39 -4.50
C HIS A 49 -27.63 -25.79 -5.09
N ILE A 50 -26.49 -26.46 -5.13
CA ILE A 50 -26.36 -27.88 -5.46
C ILE A 50 -25.48 -28.60 -4.44
N PHE A 51 -25.49 -29.93 -4.46
CA PHE A 51 -24.63 -30.75 -3.64
C PHE A 51 -23.54 -31.38 -4.50
N VAL A 52 -22.27 -31.20 -4.12
CA VAL A 52 -21.13 -31.78 -4.85
C VAL A 52 -20.30 -32.73 -3.98
N GLU A 53 -19.63 -33.68 -4.62
CA GLU A 53 -18.69 -34.62 -4.00
C GLU A 53 -17.29 -33.99 -3.88
N GLY A 54 -16.51 -34.43 -2.90
CA GLY A 54 -15.05 -34.36 -2.99
C GLY A 54 -14.29 -33.02 -2.96
N ARG A 55 -14.88 -31.83 -2.78
CA ARG A 55 -14.02 -30.63 -2.57
C ARG A 55 -13.29 -30.71 -1.22
N GLU A 56 -12.03 -31.11 -1.27
CA GLU A 56 -11.09 -30.88 -0.19
C GLU A 56 -10.97 -29.38 0.12
N LEU A 57 -10.62 -29.07 1.37
CA LEU A 57 -10.37 -27.70 1.79
C LEU A 57 -9.15 -27.17 1.01
N PRO A 58 -9.12 -25.86 0.64
CA PRO A 58 -7.93 -25.23 0.07
C PRO A 58 -6.68 -25.60 0.89
N GLU A 59 -5.54 -25.83 0.24
CA GLU A 59 -4.27 -26.17 0.93
C GLU A 59 -3.92 -25.14 2.02
N GLU A 60 -4.33 -23.88 1.86
CA GLU A 60 -4.17 -22.83 2.87
C GLU A 60 -4.84 -23.16 4.22
N LEU A 61 -5.87 -24.01 4.24
CA LEU A 61 -6.58 -24.45 5.45
C LEU A 61 -5.96 -25.68 6.11
N GLN A 62 -4.94 -26.29 5.50
CA GLN A 62 -4.30 -27.51 6.01
C GLN A 62 -3.10 -27.23 6.92
N ASN A 63 -2.52 -26.02 6.90
CA ASN A 63 -1.26 -25.67 7.56
C ASN A 63 -1.35 -24.51 8.59
N PHE A 64 -2.39 -24.49 9.42
CA PHE A 64 -2.40 -23.58 10.57
C PHE A 64 -1.66 -24.20 11.75
N ASP A 65 -0.67 -23.50 12.30
CA ASP A 65 -0.02 -23.91 13.54
C ASP A 65 -0.96 -23.75 14.74
N THR A 66 -0.66 -24.47 15.82
CA THR A 66 -1.47 -24.55 17.03
C THR A 66 -1.72 -23.19 17.69
N GLU A 67 -0.83 -22.21 17.53
CA GLU A 67 -0.94 -20.89 18.14
C GLU A 67 -1.88 -19.98 17.33
N SER A 68 -1.75 -20.02 16.01
CA SER A 68 -2.67 -19.35 15.07
C SER A 68 -4.10 -19.85 15.21
N LEU A 69 -4.29 -21.16 15.40
CA LEU A 69 -5.59 -21.75 15.66
C LEU A 69 -6.20 -21.23 16.97
N LYS A 70 -5.42 -21.15 18.05
CA LYS A 70 -5.88 -20.63 19.34
C LYS A 70 -6.30 -19.16 19.27
N LEU A 71 -5.57 -18.33 18.52
CA LEU A 71 -5.91 -16.91 18.37
C LEU A 71 -7.22 -16.72 17.59
N LEU A 72 -7.39 -17.49 16.51
CA LEU A 72 -8.62 -17.51 15.72
C LEU A 72 -9.81 -18.04 16.51
N GLU A 73 -9.58 -19.08 17.32
CA GLU A 73 -10.58 -19.67 18.20
C GLU A 73 -11.05 -18.69 19.28
N SER A 74 -10.12 -17.96 19.91
CA SER A 74 -10.41 -16.91 20.88
C SER A 74 -11.30 -15.79 20.31
N GLU A 75 -11.03 -15.35 19.08
CA GLU A 75 -11.81 -14.31 18.40
C GLU A 75 -13.24 -14.78 18.06
N ILE A 76 -13.39 -16.06 17.68
CA ILE A 76 -14.70 -16.67 17.38
C ILE A 76 -15.48 -16.91 18.67
N GLU A 77 -14.84 -17.41 19.72
CA GLU A 77 -15.49 -17.68 21.02
C GLU A 77 -15.96 -16.40 21.71
N ALA A 78 -15.23 -15.29 21.54
CA ALA A 78 -15.67 -13.96 21.98
C ALA A 78 -16.95 -13.48 21.25
N ARG A 79 -17.22 -13.97 20.03
CA ARG A 79 -18.40 -13.59 19.23
C ARG A 79 -19.59 -14.54 19.39
N PHE A 80 -19.35 -15.79 19.82
CA PHE A 80 -20.37 -16.82 19.94
C PHE A 80 -20.39 -17.40 21.37
N HIS A 81 -21.03 -16.67 22.29
CA HIS A 81 -21.08 -16.95 23.74
C HIS A 81 -21.79 -18.26 24.19
N LEU A 82 -22.19 -19.16 23.30
CA LEU A 82 -23.05 -20.30 23.65
C LEU A 82 -22.67 -21.58 22.90
N ALA A 83 -21.59 -22.27 23.30
CA ALA A 83 -21.38 -23.64 22.86
C ALA A 83 -20.33 -24.38 23.70
N SER A 84 -20.71 -25.06 24.79
CA SER A 84 -19.75 -25.93 25.48
C SER A 84 -20.25 -27.26 26.03
N GLU A 85 -21.56 -27.55 26.11
CA GLU A 85 -21.99 -28.68 26.96
C GLU A 85 -22.20 -30.05 26.28
N SER A 86 -22.24 -30.16 24.95
CA SER A 86 -22.46 -31.46 24.28
C SER A 86 -21.35 -31.83 23.30
N GLU A 87 -20.95 -33.10 23.26
CA GLU A 87 -19.95 -33.65 22.34
C GLU A 87 -20.36 -33.48 20.87
N VAL A 88 -21.65 -33.66 20.56
CA VAL A 88 -22.21 -33.40 19.23
C VAL A 88 -22.16 -31.91 18.90
N MET A 89 -22.38 -31.04 19.88
CA MET A 89 -22.27 -29.60 19.69
C MET A 89 -20.82 -29.16 19.48
N ARG A 90 -19.85 -29.74 20.21
CA ARG A 90 -18.41 -29.51 20.01
C ARG A 90 -17.95 -29.95 18.63
N GLU A 91 -18.40 -31.11 18.16
CA GLU A 91 -18.05 -31.62 16.84
C GLU A 91 -18.74 -30.82 15.72
N THR A 92 -20.00 -30.42 15.93
CA THR A 92 -20.73 -29.51 15.03
C THR A 92 -20.05 -28.14 14.98
N LEU A 93 -19.57 -27.62 16.12
CA LEU A 93 -18.79 -26.39 16.19
C LEU A 93 -17.46 -26.55 15.47
N ARG A 94 -16.74 -27.67 15.63
CA ARG A 94 -15.45 -27.94 14.96
C ARG A 94 -15.58 -27.95 13.45
N VAL A 95 -16.59 -28.66 12.92
CA VAL A 95 -16.86 -28.73 11.48
C VAL A 95 -17.39 -27.39 10.95
N SER A 96 -18.26 -26.72 11.70
CA SER A 96 -18.78 -25.40 11.34
C SER A 96 -17.70 -24.33 11.42
N LYS A 97 -16.76 -24.40 12.38
CA LYS A 97 -15.61 -23.51 12.53
C LYS A 97 -14.76 -23.54 11.26
N LYS A 98 -14.39 -24.70 10.71
CA LYS A 98 -13.63 -24.76 9.44
C LYS A 98 -14.39 -24.16 8.25
N ILE A 99 -15.71 -24.32 8.19
CA ILE A 99 -16.55 -23.76 7.12
C ILE A 99 -16.77 -22.24 7.29
N ILE A 100 -16.96 -21.78 8.53
CA ILE A 100 -17.12 -20.38 8.93
C ILE A 100 -15.80 -19.65 8.73
N ILE A 101 -14.68 -20.20 9.19
CA ILE A 101 -13.31 -19.69 8.95
C ILE A 101 -13.03 -19.64 7.46
N GLY A 102 -13.29 -20.71 6.70
CA GLY A 102 -13.10 -20.69 5.26
C GLY A 102 -14.00 -19.68 4.54
N ARG A 103 -15.25 -19.47 4.99
CA ARG A 103 -16.15 -18.45 4.43
C ARG A 103 -15.69 -17.05 4.81
N ALA A 104 -15.31 -16.84 6.06
CA ALA A 104 -14.84 -15.59 6.62
C ALA A 104 -13.49 -15.16 6.02
N LEU A 105 -12.56 -16.08 5.77
CA LEU A 105 -11.33 -15.79 5.03
C LEU A 105 -11.64 -15.35 3.59
N ARG A 106 -12.62 -16.00 2.93
CA ARG A 106 -13.05 -15.62 1.57
C ARG A 106 -13.86 -14.33 1.51
N SER A 107 -14.57 -13.97 2.58
CA SER A 107 -15.29 -12.69 2.70
C SER A 107 -14.47 -11.57 3.34
N GLY A 108 -13.26 -11.86 3.82
CA GLY A 108 -12.41 -10.91 4.56
C GLY A 108 -12.82 -10.67 6.02
N ASP A 109 -13.75 -11.46 6.57
CA ASP A 109 -14.23 -11.35 7.95
C ASP A 109 -13.26 -11.94 9.00
N ILE A 110 -12.29 -12.76 8.57
CA ILE A 110 -11.23 -13.33 9.40
C ILE A 110 -9.89 -13.18 8.68
N LEU A 111 -8.85 -12.79 9.41
CA LEU A 111 -7.50 -12.57 8.89
C LEU A 111 -6.74 -13.91 8.69
N THR A 112 -5.97 -14.04 7.60
CA THR A 112 -5.03 -15.15 7.38
C THR A 112 -3.91 -15.16 8.42
N LYS A 113 -3.16 -16.27 8.57
CA LYS A 113 -2.00 -16.32 9.48
C LYS A 113 -0.96 -15.23 9.21
N SER A 114 -0.68 -14.99 7.93
CA SER A 114 0.22 -13.94 7.46
C SER A 114 -0.33 -12.54 7.79
N GLN A 115 -1.62 -12.31 7.59
CA GLN A 115 -2.28 -11.05 8.00
C GLN A 115 -2.30 -10.86 9.53
N LEU A 116 -2.53 -11.91 10.32
CA LEU A 116 -2.45 -11.86 11.78
C LEU A 116 -1.02 -11.57 12.26
N THR A 117 -0.02 -12.13 11.58
CA THR A 117 1.40 -11.86 11.85
C THR A 117 1.74 -10.41 11.52
N LEU A 118 1.26 -9.89 10.39
CA LEU A 118 1.40 -8.47 10.05
C LEU A 118 0.77 -7.61 11.15
N VAL A 119 -0.50 -7.83 11.50
CA VAL A 119 -1.19 -7.04 12.53
C VAL A 119 -0.50 -7.13 13.89
N SER A 120 -0.01 -8.31 14.28
CA SER A 120 0.70 -8.49 15.56
C SER A 120 2.03 -7.73 15.57
N ARG A 121 2.83 -7.83 14.50
CA ARG A 121 4.10 -7.09 14.39
C ARG A 121 3.91 -5.60 14.23
N LEU A 122 2.83 -5.15 13.57
CA LEU A 122 2.46 -3.74 13.52
C LEU A 122 2.09 -3.16 14.90
N LYS A 123 1.87 -3.99 15.93
CA LYS A 123 1.77 -3.50 17.31
C LYS A 123 3.08 -2.90 17.81
N GLU A 124 4.20 -3.33 17.25
CA GLU A 124 5.56 -2.83 17.55
C GLU A 124 5.88 -1.54 16.79
N LEU A 125 4.98 -1.05 15.91
CA LEU A 125 5.17 0.24 15.26
C LEU A 125 5.36 1.33 16.33
N PRO A 126 6.46 2.10 16.24
CA PRO A 126 6.65 3.23 17.12
C PRO A 126 5.48 4.21 16.99
N PRO A 127 5.12 4.92 18.07
CA PRO A 127 4.12 5.97 17.99
C PRO A 127 4.59 7.07 17.02
N PRO A 128 3.67 7.85 16.44
CA PRO A 128 4.04 9.02 15.66
C PRO A 128 4.90 9.96 16.52
N PRO A 129 5.91 10.63 15.93
CA PRO A 129 6.77 11.56 16.64
C PRO A 129 5.94 12.59 17.42
N ALA A 130 6.27 12.80 18.70
CA ALA A 130 5.56 13.76 19.55
C ALA A 130 5.51 15.16 18.91
N LEU A 131 6.58 15.51 18.19
CA LEU A 131 6.68 16.71 17.39
C LEU A 131 5.53 16.85 16.39
N TYR A 132 5.20 15.81 15.62
CA TYR A 132 4.12 15.88 14.64
C TYR A 132 2.77 16.19 15.29
N GLN A 133 2.47 15.57 16.44
CA GLN A 133 1.25 15.86 17.19
C GLN A 133 1.22 17.30 17.70
N GLN A 134 2.36 17.83 18.15
CA GLN A 134 2.49 19.21 18.57
C GLN A 134 2.24 20.18 17.39
N LEU A 135 2.89 19.94 16.25
CA LEU A 135 2.73 20.78 15.06
C LEU A 135 1.30 20.77 14.53
N SER A 136 0.65 19.60 14.52
CA SER A 136 -0.76 19.46 14.14
C SER A 136 -1.69 20.31 15.03
N LYS A 137 -1.44 20.36 16.35
CA LYS A 137 -2.19 21.25 17.25
C LYS A 137 -1.92 22.72 16.95
N MET A 138 -0.68 23.08 16.68
CA MET A 138 -0.29 24.46 16.38
C MET A 138 -0.91 24.97 15.07
N ILE A 139 -0.93 24.15 14.02
CA ILE A 139 -1.54 24.53 12.73
C ILE A 139 -3.03 24.85 12.86
N ASN A 140 -3.73 24.14 13.74
CA ASN A 140 -5.16 24.36 14.00
C ASN A 140 -5.45 25.50 14.99
N ASP A 141 -4.43 26.11 15.62
CA ASP A 141 -4.60 27.26 16.50
C ASP A 141 -4.44 28.56 15.69
N PRO A 142 -5.50 29.40 15.56
CA PRO A 142 -5.45 30.64 14.78
C PRO A 142 -4.47 31.68 15.34
N ARG A 143 -3.91 31.48 16.54
CA ARG A 143 -2.91 32.35 17.16
C ARG A 143 -1.48 31.94 16.81
N THR A 144 -1.28 30.80 16.15
CA THR A 144 0.04 30.34 15.77
C THR A 144 0.61 31.23 14.68
N THR A 145 1.85 31.67 14.88
CA THR A 145 2.64 32.44 13.91
C THR A 145 3.76 31.59 13.33
N ALA A 146 4.31 32.01 12.18
CA ALA A 146 5.48 31.37 11.59
C ALA A 146 6.66 31.32 12.56
N GLN A 147 6.81 32.36 13.39
CA GLN A 147 7.85 32.44 14.41
C GLN A 147 7.63 31.43 15.56
N SER A 148 6.41 31.31 16.09
CA SER A 148 6.13 30.31 17.13
C SER A 148 6.27 28.88 16.59
N PHE A 149 5.88 28.66 15.33
CA PHE A 149 6.09 27.39 14.63
C PHE A 149 7.58 27.08 14.50
N GLY A 150 8.38 28.01 13.96
CA GLY A 150 9.83 27.84 13.84
C GLY A 150 10.52 27.53 15.17
N LYS A 151 10.15 28.24 16.25
CA LYS A 151 10.66 27.98 17.60
C LYS A 151 10.36 26.57 18.11
N SER A 152 9.22 25.99 17.74
CA SER A 152 8.87 24.61 18.13
C SER A 152 9.78 23.55 17.51
N LEU A 153 10.51 23.91 16.45
CA LEU A 153 11.42 23.03 15.70
C LEU A 153 12.88 23.13 16.16
N ALA A 154 13.15 23.83 17.26
CA ALA A 154 14.52 24.08 17.72
C ALA A 154 15.32 22.78 17.98
N GLY A 155 14.65 21.69 18.37
CA GLY A 155 15.28 20.38 18.57
C GLY A 155 15.56 19.58 17.29
N GLU A 156 15.08 20.06 16.14
CA GLU A 156 14.94 19.28 14.91
C GLU A 156 15.74 19.91 13.77
N GLN A 157 16.92 20.44 14.10
CA GLN A 157 17.76 21.24 13.20
C GLN A 157 18.10 20.52 11.90
N VAL A 158 18.27 19.19 11.94
CA VAL A 158 18.52 18.39 10.74
C VAL A 158 17.33 18.44 9.78
N PHE A 159 16.11 18.31 10.29
CA PHE A 159 14.90 18.38 9.46
C PHE A 159 14.67 19.80 8.96
N VAL A 160 14.87 20.81 9.82
CA VAL A 160 14.80 22.22 9.42
C VAL A 160 15.75 22.52 8.27
N GLN A 161 17.00 22.07 8.35
CA GLN A 161 17.98 22.28 7.31
C GLN A 161 17.57 21.58 6.00
N LYS A 162 17.10 20.33 6.05
CA LYS A 162 16.60 19.62 4.86
C LYS A 162 15.43 20.34 4.19
N ILE A 163 14.53 20.95 4.96
CA ILE A 163 13.43 21.75 4.40
C ILE A 163 13.96 23.01 3.72
N ILE A 164 14.88 23.73 4.37
CA ILE A 164 15.52 24.92 3.79
C ILE A 164 16.22 24.56 2.47
N ASP A 165 16.99 23.46 2.45
CA ASP A 165 17.67 22.97 1.27
C ASP A 165 16.68 22.60 0.15
N LEU A 166 15.57 21.96 0.50
CA LEU A 166 14.51 21.61 -0.45
C LEU A 166 13.85 22.84 -1.06
N VAL A 167 13.51 23.84 -0.24
CA VAL A 167 12.92 25.11 -0.70
C VAL A 167 13.88 25.89 -1.61
N ASN A 168 15.19 25.77 -1.37
CA ASN A 168 16.24 26.37 -2.19
C ASN A 168 16.62 25.54 -3.42
N SER A 169 16.02 24.35 -3.62
CA SER A 169 16.37 23.44 -4.71
C SER A 169 15.55 23.69 -5.99
N PRO A 170 15.94 23.07 -7.13
CA PRO A 170 15.15 23.07 -8.37
C PRO A 170 13.73 22.52 -8.23
N PHE A 171 13.38 21.90 -7.09
CA PHE A 171 12.03 21.40 -6.80
C PHE A 171 10.99 22.52 -6.60
N TYR A 172 11.33 23.54 -5.81
CA TYR A 172 10.46 24.71 -5.60
C TYR A 172 10.70 25.82 -6.63
N LYS A 173 11.92 25.97 -7.15
CA LYS A 173 12.31 27.01 -8.13
C LYS A 173 12.00 28.45 -7.67
N PHE A 174 12.14 28.74 -6.38
CA PHE A 174 11.97 30.12 -5.89
C PHE A 174 13.11 31.03 -6.38
N PRO A 175 12.82 32.30 -6.73
CA PRO A 175 13.82 33.23 -7.28
C PRO A 175 14.85 33.69 -6.25
N GLN A 176 14.49 33.68 -4.96
CA GLN A 176 15.38 34.07 -3.86
C GLN A 176 15.59 32.89 -2.91
N LYS A 177 16.84 32.74 -2.46
CA LYS A 177 17.18 31.75 -1.43
C LYS A 177 16.68 32.21 -0.06
N VAL A 178 16.15 31.27 0.72
CA VAL A 178 15.78 31.46 2.11
C VAL A 178 16.80 30.84 3.05
N GLY A 179 17.03 31.48 4.20
CA GLY A 179 18.00 31.03 5.21
C GLY A 179 17.39 30.69 6.57
N SER A 180 16.06 30.78 6.73
CA SER A 180 15.40 30.51 8.01
C SER A 180 14.08 29.77 7.82
N ILE A 181 13.69 29.02 8.85
CA ILE A 181 12.46 28.23 8.86
C ILE A 181 11.21 29.11 8.84
N GLU A 182 11.28 30.32 9.40
CA GLU A 182 10.17 31.28 9.39
C GLU A 182 9.89 31.78 7.96
N ASN A 183 10.94 32.04 7.18
CA ASN A 183 10.81 32.43 5.78
C ASN A 183 10.28 31.27 4.94
N VAL A 184 10.76 30.05 5.18
CA VAL A 184 10.22 28.83 4.57
C VAL A 184 8.72 28.71 4.84
N VAL A 185 8.31 28.79 6.12
CA VAL A 185 6.90 28.67 6.53
C VAL A 185 6.04 29.78 5.92
N SER A 186 6.60 30.97 5.74
CA SER A 186 5.89 32.08 5.09
C SER A 186 5.69 31.84 3.58
N LEU A 187 6.59 31.08 2.93
CA LEU A 187 6.51 30.77 1.50
C LEU A 187 5.61 29.57 1.20
N ILE A 188 5.76 28.47 1.94
CA ILE A 188 5.08 27.20 1.65
C ILE A 188 3.92 26.91 2.61
N GLY A 189 3.78 27.70 3.68
CA GLY A 189 2.76 27.51 4.71
C GLY A 189 3.19 26.56 5.84
N MET A 190 2.52 26.68 7.00
CA MET A 190 2.79 25.83 8.16
C MET A 190 2.41 24.37 7.93
N GLN A 191 1.31 24.12 7.22
CA GLN A 191 0.84 22.76 6.92
C GLN A 191 1.90 22.00 6.11
N THR A 192 2.33 22.54 4.97
CA THR A 192 3.39 21.93 4.16
C THR A 192 4.68 21.73 4.95
N ALA A 193 5.08 22.70 5.77
CA ALA A 193 6.28 22.54 6.61
C ALA A 193 6.13 21.36 7.59
N ALA A 194 4.98 21.21 8.24
CA ALA A 194 4.73 20.08 9.14
C ALA A 194 4.66 18.73 8.41
N ASP A 195 4.11 18.71 7.20
CA ASP A 195 4.05 17.50 6.37
C ASP A 195 5.46 17.05 5.93
N LEU A 196 6.34 17.98 5.57
CA LEU A 196 7.76 17.68 5.30
C LEU A 196 8.49 17.18 6.54
N ILE A 197 8.22 17.76 7.71
CA ILE A 197 8.79 17.29 8.98
C ILE A 197 8.33 15.87 9.29
N LEU A 198 7.05 15.56 9.07
CA LEU A 198 6.52 14.21 9.21
C LEU A 198 7.28 13.24 8.31
N ILE A 199 7.44 13.58 7.02
CA ILE A 199 8.18 12.73 6.07
C ILE A 199 9.61 12.51 6.54
N PHE A 200 10.36 13.57 6.89
CA PHE A 200 11.74 13.42 7.33
C PHE A 200 11.86 12.61 8.63
N SER A 201 10.89 12.77 9.54
CA SER A 201 10.81 11.97 10.76
C SER A 201 10.57 10.49 10.45
N ILE A 202 9.62 10.18 9.55
CA ILE A 202 9.34 8.81 9.11
C ILE A 202 10.57 8.19 8.45
N ILE A 203 11.17 8.89 7.49
CA ILE A 203 12.40 8.43 6.81
C ILE A 203 13.48 8.14 7.86
N SER A 204 13.73 9.07 8.79
CA SER A 204 14.76 8.93 9.82
C SER A 204 14.50 7.77 10.77
N MET A 205 13.24 7.53 11.13
CA MET A 205 12.87 6.45 12.05
C MET A 205 12.99 5.06 11.41
N PHE A 206 12.82 5.00 10.09
CA PHE A 206 13.03 3.79 9.28
C PHE A 206 14.40 3.77 8.59
N LYS A 207 15.35 4.62 9.03
CA LYS A 207 16.75 4.55 8.58
C LYS A 207 17.40 3.29 9.10
N ALA A 208 17.77 2.44 8.15
CA ALA A 208 18.35 1.15 8.35
C ALA A 208 19.88 1.22 8.53
N ASP A 209 20.35 1.75 9.66
CA ASP A 209 21.77 1.64 9.99
C ASP A 209 22.12 0.23 10.51
N GLN A 210 21.11 -0.58 10.86
CA GLN A 210 21.25 -1.93 11.42
C GLN A 210 20.37 -3.00 10.74
N ASN A 211 19.70 -2.70 9.62
CA ASN A 211 18.75 -3.62 8.99
C ASN A 211 19.33 -4.27 7.71
N PRO A 212 19.29 -5.61 7.56
CA PRO A 212 19.69 -6.29 6.31
C PRO A 212 18.97 -5.79 5.04
N VAL A 213 17.82 -5.11 5.17
CA VAL A 213 17.07 -4.54 4.03
C VAL A 213 17.39 -3.05 3.73
N ARG A 214 18.49 -2.50 4.24
CA ARG A 214 18.85 -1.07 4.05
C ARG A 214 18.77 -0.59 2.59
N TYR A 215 19.41 -1.32 1.68
CA TYR A 215 19.44 -0.94 0.26
C TYR A 215 18.05 -0.99 -0.38
N ILE A 216 17.22 -1.94 0.06
CA ILE A 216 15.83 -2.08 -0.37
C ILE A 216 15.01 -0.87 0.08
N ILE A 217 15.09 -0.48 1.35
CA ILE A 217 14.34 0.67 1.89
C ILE A 217 14.75 1.95 1.16
N LYS A 218 16.05 2.15 0.92
CA LYS A 218 16.54 3.30 0.14
C LYS A 218 15.96 3.29 -1.28
N SER A 219 15.91 2.13 -1.93
CA SER A 219 15.29 1.94 -3.24
C SER A 219 13.82 2.34 -3.24
N ILE A 220 13.04 1.86 -2.27
CA ILE A 220 11.60 2.17 -2.17
C ILE A 220 11.40 3.67 -1.99
N TRP A 221 12.21 4.32 -1.14
CA TRP A 221 12.14 5.77 -0.97
C TRP A 221 12.49 6.54 -2.23
N ALA A 222 13.49 6.09 -3.00
CA ALA A 222 13.85 6.72 -4.27
C ALA A 222 12.69 6.65 -5.28
N HIS A 223 12.00 5.50 -5.37
CA HIS A 223 10.78 5.35 -6.17
C HIS A 223 9.67 6.31 -5.69
N CYS A 224 9.38 6.32 -4.39
CA CYS A 224 8.34 7.19 -3.83
C CYS A 224 8.64 8.67 -4.06
N LEU A 225 9.91 9.07 -3.99
CA LEU A 225 10.33 10.43 -4.25
C LEU A 225 10.15 10.81 -5.73
N GLY A 226 10.51 9.91 -6.64
CA GLY A 226 10.28 10.08 -8.09
C GLY A 226 8.80 10.31 -8.37
N ALA A 227 7.93 9.46 -7.82
CA ALA A 227 6.48 9.64 -7.91
C ALA A 227 6.03 11.00 -7.34
N GLY A 228 6.53 11.42 -6.17
CA GLY A 228 6.22 12.73 -5.62
C GLY A 228 6.60 13.89 -6.56
N ILE A 229 7.82 13.88 -7.10
CA ILE A 229 8.27 14.93 -8.04
C ILE A 229 7.37 14.97 -9.28
N LEU A 230 7.03 13.80 -9.84
CA LEU A 230 6.13 13.67 -10.98
C LEU A 230 4.74 14.24 -10.68
N THR A 231 4.14 13.95 -9.51
CA THR A 231 2.84 14.53 -9.15
C THR A 231 2.88 16.06 -9.08
N ARG A 232 4.00 16.65 -8.65
CA ARG A 232 4.17 18.10 -8.60
C ARG A 232 4.26 18.70 -9.99
N ILE A 233 5.03 18.08 -10.89
CA ILE A 233 5.18 18.54 -12.28
C ILE A 233 3.81 18.49 -12.98
N ILE A 234 3.09 17.37 -12.85
CA ILE A 234 1.76 17.19 -13.42
C ILE A 234 0.78 18.21 -12.83
N GLY A 235 0.71 18.29 -11.50
CA GLY A 235 -0.20 19.20 -10.80
C GLY A 235 0.04 20.67 -11.15
N LYS A 236 1.31 21.09 -11.36
CA LYS A 236 1.64 22.44 -11.82
C LYS A 236 1.09 22.71 -13.22
N LYS A 237 1.25 21.79 -14.17
CA LYS A 237 0.66 21.91 -15.52
C LYS A 237 -0.86 22.04 -15.45
N MET A 238 -1.49 21.35 -14.49
CA MET A 238 -2.94 21.40 -14.27
C MET A 238 -3.43 22.62 -13.48
N GLY A 239 -2.52 23.44 -12.92
CA GLY A 239 -2.88 24.60 -12.10
C GLY A 239 -3.46 24.25 -10.72
N LEU A 240 -3.13 23.07 -10.18
CA LEU A 240 -3.58 22.67 -8.84
C LEU A 240 -2.92 23.51 -7.75
N LYS A 241 -3.67 23.72 -6.66
CA LYS A 241 -3.21 24.53 -5.51
C LYS A 241 -2.66 23.69 -4.36
N ASN A 242 -3.11 22.45 -4.22
CA ASN A 242 -2.73 21.52 -3.15
C ASN A 242 -1.51 20.65 -3.52
N LEU A 243 -0.57 21.20 -4.28
CA LEU A 243 0.59 20.44 -4.81
C LEU A 243 1.43 19.78 -3.73
N ASP A 244 1.62 20.46 -2.60
CA ASP A 244 2.46 19.98 -1.51
C ASP A 244 1.78 18.85 -0.72
N GLU A 245 0.45 18.90 -0.62
CA GLU A 245 -0.39 17.86 -0.01
C GLU A 245 -0.35 16.57 -0.85
N ILE A 246 -0.50 16.73 -2.18
CA ILE A 246 -0.40 15.62 -3.15
C ILE A 246 1.01 15.03 -3.12
N PHE A 247 2.05 15.87 -3.12
CA PHE A 247 3.45 15.44 -3.02
C PHE A 247 3.69 14.60 -1.75
N THR A 248 3.13 15.02 -0.62
CA THR A 248 3.26 14.31 0.65
C THR A 248 2.59 12.94 0.60
N ALA A 249 1.37 12.89 0.05
CA ALA A 249 0.65 11.62 -0.15
C ALA A 249 1.41 10.69 -1.11
N ALA A 250 1.98 11.24 -2.18
CA ALA A 250 2.79 10.49 -3.14
C ALA A 250 4.06 9.91 -2.52
N ILE A 251 4.77 10.63 -1.65
CA ILE A 251 5.96 10.08 -0.97
C ILE A 251 5.61 8.90 -0.07
N LEU A 252 4.41 8.85 0.49
CA LEU A 252 3.99 7.79 1.41
C LEU A 252 3.19 6.66 0.74
N HIS A 253 2.90 6.75 -0.57
CA HIS A 253 1.99 5.81 -1.25
C HIS A 253 2.39 4.35 -1.06
N ASP A 254 3.70 4.07 -1.18
CA ASP A 254 4.30 2.73 -1.12
C ASP A 254 4.91 2.41 0.24
N PHE A 255 4.62 3.22 1.27
CA PHE A 255 5.20 3.06 2.60
C PHE A 255 4.87 1.69 3.24
N GLY A 256 3.77 1.06 2.80
CA GLY A 256 3.46 -0.32 3.13
C GLY A 256 4.58 -1.32 2.79
N LYS A 257 5.33 -1.11 1.71
CA LYS A 257 6.48 -1.96 1.34
C LYS A 257 7.60 -1.83 2.36
N ILE A 258 7.88 -0.62 2.86
CA ILE A 258 8.87 -0.36 3.91
C ILE A 258 8.45 -1.04 5.21
N ILE A 259 7.15 -1.00 5.53
CA ILE A 259 6.59 -1.70 6.69
C ILE A 259 6.81 -3.21 6.57
N ILE A 260 6.44 -3.80 5.44
CA ILE A 260 6.61 -5.25 5.22
C ILE A 260 8.09 -5.60 5.28
N ALA A 261 8.98 -4.85 4.61
CA ALA A 261 10.42 -5.08 4.66
C ALA A 261 11.01 -4.95 6.07
N SER A 262 10.51 -4.02 6.89
CA SER A 262 11.02 -3.76 8.23
C SER A 262 10.52 -4.77 9.26
N PHE A 263 9.23 -5.10 9.22
CA PHE A 263 8.60 -5.93 10.25
C PHE A 263 8.41 -7.39 9.82
N CYS A 264 8.26 -7.65 8.52
CA CYS A 264 8.07 -9.00 7.97
C CYS A 264 9.10 -9.27 6.84
N PRO A 265 10.41 -9.16 7.10
CA PRO A 265 11.43 -9.25 6.05
C PRO A 265 11.37 -10.56 5.26
N GLU A 266 11.04 -11.68 5.91
CA GLU A 266 10.86 -12.97 5.24
C GLU A 266 9.74 -12.94 4.19
N ASP A 267 8.63 -12.28 4.48
CA ASP A 267 7.51 -12.11 3.56
C ASP A 267 7.90 -11.22 2.38
N TYR A 268 8.59 -10.11 2.67
CA TYR A 268 9.15 -9.24 1.64
C TYR A 268 10.07 -10.02 0.66
N PHE A 269 11.00 -10.81 1.19
CA PHE A 269 11.95 -11.56 0.36
C PHE A 269 11.30 -12.69 -0.44
N LYS A 270 10.19 -13.29 0.03
CA LYS A 270 9.42 -14.27 -0.76
C LYS A 270 8.85 -13.62 -2.02
N VAL A 271 8.23 -12.45 -1.88
CA VAL A 271 7.67 -11.70 -3.01
C VAL A 271 8.78 -11.28 -3.98
N GLU A 272 9.85 -10.68 -3.48
CA GLU A 272 10.95 -10.20 -4.33
C GLU A 272 11.62 -11.32 -5.13
N LYS A 273 11.73 -12.53 -4.56
CA LYS A 273 12.31 -13.68 -5.26
C LYS A 273 11.50 -14.05 -6.51
N ASP A 274 10.18 -14.05 -6.42
CA ASP A 274 9.31 -14.38 -7.55
C ASP A 274 9.16 -13.19 -8.51
N LYS A 275 9.20 -11.96 -8.01
CA LYS A 275 9.24 -10.73 -8.81
C LYS A 275 10.43 -10.68 -9.77
N GLN A 276 11.58 -11.24 -9.40
CA GLN A 276 12.73 -11.36 -10.30
C GLN A 276 12.48 -12.22 -11.55
N ARG A 277 11.43 -13.07 -11.54
CA ARG A 277 11.00 -13.86 -12.69
C ARG A 277 10.18 -13.04 -13.69
N GLY A 278 9.67 -11.87 -13.28
CA GLY A 278 8.95 -10.91 -14.10
C GLY A 278 7.52 -11.32 -14.48
N GLY A 279 6.79 -10.39 -15.09
CA GLY A 279 5.49 -10.66 -15.74
C GLY A 279 4.24 -10.48 -14.87
N VAL A 280 4.38 -10.10 -13.60
CA VAL A 280 3.24 -9.82 -12.70
C VAL A 280 3.54 -8.59 -11.86
N GLU A 281 2.51 -7.77 -11.59
CA GLU A 281 2.62 -6.61 -10.71
C GLU A 281 2.91 -7.00 -9.26
N SER A 282 3.63 -6.12 -8.54
CA SER A 282 4.01 -6.38 -7.13
C SER A 282 2.80 -6.62 -6.24
N VAL A 283 1.71 -5.87 -6.44
CA VAL A 283 0.50 -5.94 -5.61
C VAL A 283 -0.20 -7.30 -5.73
N GLU A 284 -0.26 -7.87 -6.94
CA GLU A 284 -0.87 -9.18 -7.17
C GLU A 284 0.02 -10.31 -6.61
N LEU A 285 1.35 -10.22 -6.78
CA LEU A 285 2.28 -11.19 -6.18
C LEU A 285 2.20 -11.19 -4.65
N GLU A 286 2.10 -10.03 -4.02
CA GLU A 286 1.95 -9.94 -2.57
C GLU A 286 0.63 -10.60 -2.12
N LYS A 287 -0.46 -10.34 -2.83
CA LYS A 287 -1.76 -10.95 -2.55
C LYS A 287 -1.71 -12.47 -2.69
N ASP A 288 -1.09 -12.99 -3.75
CA ASP A 288 -1.01 -14.42 -4.01
C ASP A 288 -0.08 -15.16 -3.03
N ILE A 289 1.08 -14.57 -2.71
CA ILE A 289 2.10 -15.20 -1.86
C ILE A 289 1.80 -15.00 -0.37
N LEU A 290 1.32 -13.81 0.00
CA LEU A 290 1.16 -13.39 1.40
C LEU A 290 -0.30 -13.33 1.83
N GLY A 291 -1.28 -13.27 0.92
CA GLY A 291 -2.68 -13.02 1.26
C GLY A 291 -2.96 -11.58 1.70
N TYR A 292 -1.98 -10.68 1.62
CA TYR A 292 -2.11 -9.25 1.89
C TYR A 292 -1.11 -8.48 1.04
N THR A 293 -1.37 -7.18 0.86
CA THR A 293 -0.53 -6.30 0.04
C THR A 293 0.07 -5.17 0.86
N HIS A 294 1.03 -4.46 0.28
CA HIS A 294 1.56 -3.22 0.84
C HIS A 294 0.47 -2.17 1.03
N VAL A 295 -0.57 -2.16 0.20
CA VAL A 295 -1.77 -1.31 0.39
C VAL A 295 -2.43 -1.61 1.74
N ASN A 296 -2.57 -2.88 2.11
CA ASN A 296 -3.12 -3.27 3.41
C ASN A 296 -2.22 -2.84 4.58
N ALA A 297 -0.91 -3.09 4.47
CA ALA A 297 0.06 -2.68 5.50
C ALA A 297 0.09 -1.15 5.68
N GLY A 298 0.07 -0.42 4.56
CA GLY A 298 0.03 1.03 4.51
C GLY A 298 -1.23 1.61 5.14
N LYS A 299 -2.40 1.01 4.88
CA LYS A 299 -3.66 1.39 5.52
C LYS A 299 -3.59 1.30 7.05
N VAL A 300 -3.13 0.16 7.59
CA VAL A 300 -3.03 -0.04 9.04
C VAL A 300 -2.11 1.00 9.67
N PHE A 301 -0.99 1.30 9.02
CA PHE A 301 -0.09 2.36 9.46
C PHE A 301 -0.75 3.74 9.44
N ALA A 302 -1.37 4.12 8.33
CA ALA A 302 -1.95 5.44 8.15
C ALA A 302 -3.09 5.69 9.15
N GLU A 303 -3.93 4.67 9.42
CA GLU A 303 -4.98 4.72 10.44
C GLU A 303 -4.40 4.84 11.86
N ARG A 304 -3.39 4.03 12.20
CA ARG A 304 -2.75 4.06 13.52
C ARG A 304 -2.05 5.40 13.80
N TRP A 305 -1.45 5.98 12.78
CA TRP A 305 -0.78 7.28 12.84
C TRP A 305 -1.74 8.46 12.66
N LYS A 306 -3.02 8.20 12.36
CA LYS A 306 -4.05 9.21 12.10
C LYS A 306 -3.60 10.22 11.05
N LEU A 307 -3.00 9.71 9.97
CA LEU A 307 -2.53 10.56 8.87
C LEU A 307 -3.70 11.28 8.19
N PRO A 308 -3.48 12.42 7.53
CA PRO A 308 -4.50 13.10 6.73
C PRO A 308 -5.23 12.17 5.75
N ASN A 309 -6.53 12.39 5.56
CA ASN A 309 -7.39 11.51 4.74
C ASN A 309 -6.90 11.35 3.30
N ILE A 310 -6.31 12.38 2.70
CA ILE A 310 -5.68 12.30 1.38
C ILE A 310 -4.57 11.24 1.34
N ILE A 311 -3.70 11.20 2.35
CA ILE A 311 -2.61 10.23 2.44
C ILE A 311 -3.19 8.84 2.60
N GLN A 312 -4.15 8.67 3.52
CA GLN A 312 -4.83 7.38 3.71
C GLN A 312 -5.49 6.88 2.42
N THR A 313 -6.16 7.76 1.67
CA THR A 313 -6.85 7.41 0.41
C THR A 313 -5.86 7.04 -0.67
N VAL A 314 -4.81 7.84 -0.88
CA VAL A 314 -3.76 7.57 -1.86
C VAL A 314 -3.06 6.24 -1.56
N MET A 315 -2.67 6.00 -0.30
CA MET A 315 -2.04 4.73 0.09
C MET A 315 -2.97 3.52 -0.17
N GLN A 316 -4.28 3.70 -0.06
CA GLN A 316 -5.27 2.64 -0.27
C GLN A 316 -5.62 2.38 -1.74
N CYS A 317 -5.61 3.41 -2.58
CA CYS A 317 -6.21 3.35 -3.91
C CYS A 317 -5.24 3.70 -5.05
N HIS A 318 -3.94 3.85 -4.81
CA HIS A 318 -2.99 4.23 -5.89
C HIS A 318 -2.82 3.15 -6.97
N HIS A 319 -3.08 1.87 -6.69
CA HIS A 319 -3.18 0.83 -7.74
C HIS A 319 -4.57 0.75 -8.38
N THR A 320 -5.61 1.18 -7.67
CA THR A 320 -7.02 1.14 -8.11
C THR A 320 -7.68 2.51 -7.97
N PRO A 321 -7.24 3.53 -8.75
CA PRO A 321 -7.70 4.92 -8.58
C PRO A 321 -9.22 5.08 -8.71
N TYR A 322 -9.89 4.17 -9.42
CA TYR A 322 -11.35 4.15 -9.59
C TYR A 322 -12.12 3.78 -8.30
N GLU A 323 -11.48 3.16 -7.32
CA GLU A 323 -12.09 2.85 -6.02
C GLU A 323 -12.09 4.03 -5.06
N ALA A 324 -11.31 5.09 -5.37
CA ALA A 324 -11.23 6.29 -4.55
C ALA A 324 -12.61 7.01 -4.51
N ARG A 325 -13.13 7.23 -3.30
CA ARG A 325 -14.39 7.96 -3.09
C ARG A 325 -14.17 9.45 -2.94
N GLU A 326 -13.11 9.82 -2.24
CA GLU A 326 -12.60 11.18 -2.06
C GLU A 326 -11.23 11.30 -2.72
N TYR A 327 -10.72 12.51 -2.92
CA TYR A 327 -9.38 12.77 -3.48
C TYR A 327 -9.09 12.06 -4.81
N LYS A 328 -10.12 11.87 -5.66
CA LYS A 328 -10.05 11.06 -6.89
C LYS A 328 -8.98 11.56 -7.86
N LEU A 329 -8.86 12.87 -8.01
CA LEU A 329 -7.86 13.45 -8.90
C LEU A 329 -6.46 13.23 -8.34
N GLU A 330 -6.27 13.47 -7.05
CA GLU A 330 -5.01 13.29 -6.36
C GLU A 330 -4.54 11.83 -6.42
N THR A 331 -5.44 10.86 -6.19
CA THR A 331 -5.15 9.44 -6.36
C THR A 331 -4.81 9.08 -7.80
N ALA A 332 -5.53 9.61 -8.79
CA ALA A 332 -5.20 9.43 -10.21
C ALA A 332 -3.82 9.98 -10.58
N LEU A 333 -3.44 11.14 -10.02
CA LEU A 333 -2.12 11.73 -10.24
C LEU A 333 -1.00 10.87 -9.63
N VAL A 334 -1.21 10.36 -8.40
CA VAL A 334 -0.24 9.47 -7.76
C VAL A 334 -0.13 8.16 -8.52
N HIS A 335 -1.24 7.61 -9.02
CA HIS A 335 -1.23 6.42 -9.88
C HIS A 335 -0.36 6.63 -11.13
N ILE A 336 -0.61 7.70 -11.90
CA ILE A 336 0.21 8.04 -13.08
C ILE A 336 1.68 8.20 -12.70
N ALA A 337 1.94 8.96 -11.64
CA ALA A 337 3.30 9.21 -11.18
C ALA A 337 4.03 7.94 -10.71
N ASN A 338 3.31 7.00 -10.10
CA ASN A 338 3.85 5.69 -9.73
C ASN A 338 4.31 4.92 -10.97
N VAL A 339 3.47 4.84 -12.01
CA VAL A 339 3.82 4.16 -13.28
C VAL A 339 5.03 4.81 -13.96
N LEU A 340 5.05 6.15 -14.04
CA LEU A 340 6.15 6.88 -14.64
C LEU A 340 7.45 6.76 -13.84
N SER A 341 7.37 6.69 -12.51
CA SER A 341 8.53 6.46 -11.64
C SER A 341 9.16 5.08 -11.88
N HIS A 342 8.34 4.03 -12.06
CA HIS A 342 8.82 2.71 -12.47
C HIS A 342 9.49 2.76 -13.85
N SER A 343 8.92 3.52 -14.80
CA SER A 343 9.47 3.70 -16.15
C SER A 343 10.84 4.41 -16.14
N LEU A 344 11.05 5.34 -15.20
CA LEU A 344 12.34 6.02 -14.98
C LEU A 344 13.35 5.17 -14.20
N HIS A 345 12.98 3.95 -13.81
CA HIS A 345 13.81 3.04 -13.01
C HIS A 345 14.27 3.62 -11.66
N TYR A 346 13.53 4.59 -11.12
CA TYR A 346 13.78 5.06 -9.76
C TYR A 346 13.48 3.94 -8.78
N GLY A 347 14.39 3.72 -7.84
CA GLY A 347 14.35 2.56 -6.96
C GLY A 347 14.86 1.25 -7.56
N LYS A 348 15.44 1.26 -8.78
CA LYS A 348 16.25 0.16 -9.38
C LYS A 348 15.66 -1.26 -9.26
N GLY A 349 14.34 -1.38 -9.11
CA GLY A 349 13.61 -2.64 -9.12
C GLY A 349 13.45 -3.16 -10.55
N LYS A 350 13.22 -4.46 -10.70
CA LYS A 350 12.79 -5.06 -11.98
C LYS A 350 11.26 -5.10 -12.08
N ASP A 351 10.62 -4.12 -11.47
CA ASP A 351 9.17 -4.02 -11.39
C ASP A 351 8.63 -3.92 -12.81
N LEU A 352 7.59 -4.71 -13.10
CA LEU A 352 6.81 -4.51 -14.30
C LEU A 352 6.28 -3.08 -14.25
N VAL A 353 6.43 -2.34 -15.35
CA VAL A 353 5.75 -1.05 -15.50
C VAL A 353 4.28 -1.39 -15.80
N PRO A 354 3.34 -1.10 -14.88
CA PRO A 354 1.94 -1.38 -15.11
C PRO A 354 1.37 -0.39 -16.13
N ASP A 355 0.21 -0.70 -16.69
CA ASP A 355 -0.52 0.26 -17.51
C ASP A 355 -1.10 1.39 -16.65
N ILE A 356 -1.26 2.58 -17.24
CA ILE A 356 -1.99 3.68 -16.59
C ILE A 356 -3.48 3.44 -16.81
N GLU A 357 -4.23 3.36 -15.71
CA GLU A 357 -5.69 3.18 -15.70
C GLU A 357 -6.43 4.28 -16.48
N ASP A 358 -7.46 3.89 -17.23
CA ASP A 358 -8.25 4.81 -18.08
C ASP A 358 -8.87 5.97 -17.29
N GLU A 359 -9.31 5.70 -16.05
CA GLU A 359 -9.83 6.76 -15.19
C GLU A 359 -8.74 7.79 -14.86
N ALA A 360 -7.49 7.37 -14.67
CA ALA A 360 -6.40 8.28 -14.36
C ALA A 360 -6.09 9.21 -15.54
N TRP A 361 -6.08 8.69 -16.77
CA TRP A 361 -6.01 9.50 -17.98
C TRP A 361 -7.15 10.53 -18.05
N SER A 362 -8.38 10.06 -17.85
CA SER A 362 -9.59 10.89 -17.92
C SER A 362 -9.58 12.04 -16.88
N LYS A 363 -9.18 11.74 -15.64
CA LYS A 363 -9.13 12.75 -14.55
C LYS A 363 -8.01 13.75 -14.74
N SER A 364 -6.82 13.29 -15.13
CA SER A 364 -5.63 14.16 -15.30
C SER A 364 -5.72 15.03 -16.55
N LYS A 365 -6.47 14.58 -17.57
CA LYS A 365 -6.54 15.18 -18.91
C LYS A 365 -5.19 15.21 -19.65
N LEU A 366 -4.19 14.48 -19.15
CA LEU A 366 -2.90 14.34 -19.82
C LEU A 366 -3.08 13.58 -21.13
N GLN A 367 -2.22 13.87 -22.10
CA GLN A 367 -2.09 13.12 -23.33
C GLN A 367 -0.74 12.41 -23.36
N LEU A 368 -0.56 11.43 -24.26
CA LEU A 368 0.72 10.73 -24.41
C LEU A 368 1.89 11.68 -24.69
N ASP A 369 1.66 12.73 -25.48
CA ASP A 369 2.66 13.75 -25.80
C ASP A 369 3.11 14.58 -24.59
N ASP A 370 2.37 14.56 -23.48
CA ASP A 370 2.78 15.22 -22.24
C ASP A 370 3.85 14.45 -21.46
N ILE A 371 3.94 13.14 -21.65
CA ILE A 371 4.68 12.21 -20.79
C ILE A 371 6.18 12.43 -20.85
N GLU A 372 6.76 12.47 -22.06
CA GLU A 372 8.20 12.67 -22.23
C GLU A 372 8.68 14.01 -21.62
N PRO A 373 8.03 15.17 -21.86
CA PRO A 373 8.38 16.41 -21.19
C PRO A 373 8.32 16.34 -19.65
N ILE A 374 7.34 15.63 -19.10
CA ILE A 374 7.18 15.44 -17.66
C ILE A 374 8.34 14.60 -17.08
N MET A 375 8.66 13.48 -17.72
CA MET A 375 9.76 12.60 -17.34
C MET A 375 11.11 13.34 -17.38
N ASN A 376 11.38 14.05 -18.47
CA ASN A 376 12.58 14.85 -18.64
C ASN A 376 12.73 15.95 -17.57
N GLU A 377 11.61 16.56 -17.12
CA GLU A 377 11.65 17.51 -16.01
C GLU A 377 11.92 16.84 -14.67
N CYS A 378 11.36 15.64 -14.45
CA CYS A 378 11.61 14.86 -13.25
C CYS A 378 13.09 14.52 -13.10
N GLU A 379 13.73 14.00 -14.14
CA GLU A 379 15.16 13.65 -14.14
C GLU A 379 16.05 14.84 -13.78
N ARG A 380 15.74 16.05 -14.26
CA ARG A 380 16.50 17.26 -13.92
C ARG A 380 16.42 17.66 -12.45
N ILE A 381 15.38 17.23 -11.74
CA ILE A 381 15.09 17.64 -10.35
C ILE A 381 15.44 16.50 -9.37
N PHE A 382 15.44 15.25 -9.85
CA PHE A 382 15.51 14.05 -9.03
C PHE A 382 16.77 13.99 -8.17
N ASP A 383 17.97 14.07 -8.76
CA ASP A 383 19.24 13.87 -8.03
C ASP A 383 19.42 14.86 -6.87
N ASP A 384 19.08 16.13 -7.10
CA ASP A 384 19.13 17.18 -6.08
C ASP A 384 18.19 16.88 -4.92
N THR A 385 16.99 16.41 -5.24
CA THR A 385 15.94 16.12 -4.25
C THR A 385 16.25 14.82 -3.51
N GLU A 386 16.68 13.78 -4.21
CA GLU A 386 17.08 12.49 -3.63
C GLU A 386 18.20 12.70 -2.62
N PHE A 387 19.19 13.52 -2.96
CA PHE A 387 20.25 13.86 -2.03
C PHE A 387 19.71 14.50 -0.75
N ILE A 388 18.81 15.47 -0.83
CA ILE A 388 18.25 16.15 0.35
C ILE A 388 17.47 15.16 1.23
N PHE A 389 16.65 14.30 0.63
CA PHE A 389 15.81 13.36 1.36
C PHE A 389 16.61 12.21 1.95
N LEU A 390 17.45 11.56 1.14
CA LEU A 390 18.03 10.25 1.42
C LEU A 390 19.51 10.27 1.82
N SER A 391 20.18 11.43 1.82
CA SER A 391 21.52 11.54 2.40
C SER A 391 21.51 11.42 3.92
N ASP A 392 22.65 10.95 4.44
CA ASP A 392 22.96 11.01 5.85
C ASP A 392 23.43 12.42 6.20
N SER A 393 22.91 12.94 7.31
CA SER A 393 23.16 14.30 7.77
C SER A 393 24.66 14.55 7.92
N GLY A 394 25.21 15.48 7.14
CA GLY A 394 26.63 15.88 7.19
C GLY A 394 27.39 15.76 5.88
N GLN A 395 26.86 15.08 4.86
CA GLN A 395 27.47 15.09 3.53
C GLN A 395 27.01 16.32 2.74
N SER A 396 27.95 17.19 2.39
CA SER A 396 27.75 18.25 1.40
C SER A 396 28.03 17.70 0.01
N LYS A 397 27.29 18.17 -1.01
CA LYS A 397 27.55 17.88 -2.45
C LYS A 397 28.99 18.19 -2.91
N THR A 398 29.78 18.92 -2.11
CA THR A 398 31.14 19.33 -2.45
C THR A 398 32.20 18.24 -2.35
N GLU A 399 31.91 17.07 -1.77
CA GLU A 399 32.82 15.91 -1.85
C GLU A 399 32.54 15.14 -3.15
N GLY A 400 32.88 15.79 -4.28
CA GLY A 400 32.82 15.18 -5.59
C GLY A 400 33.69 13.93 -5.66
N ILE A 401 33.09 12.86 -6.15
CA ILE A 401 33.77 11.65 -6.61
C ILE A 401 34.88 12.07 -7.58
N VAL A 402 36.13 11.99 -7.15
CA VAL A 402 37.29 12.06 -8.04
C VAL A 402 37.27 10.78 -8.87
N ILE A 403 36.66 10.85 -10.05
CA ILE A 403 36.81 9.80 -11.07
C ILE A 403 38.23 9.93 -11.62
N THR A 404 39.17 9.19 -11.05
CA THR A 404 40.50 9.03 -11.63
C THR A 404 40.36 8.19 -12.90
N VAL A 405 40.25 8.86 -14.05
CA VAL A 405 40.31 8.21 -15.36
C VAL A 405 41.76 7.74 -15.58
N SER A 406 42.04 6.50 -15.22
CA SER A 406 43.29 5.83 -15.61
C SER A 406 43.21 5.45 -17.09
N ARG A 407 43.77 6.29 -17.96
CA ARG A 407 44.10 5.89 -19.34
C ARG A 407 45.30 4.96 -19.28
N LYS A 408 45.10 3.66 -19.50
CA LYS A 408 46.19 2.76 -19.90
C LYS A 408 46.63 3.15 -21.31
N LYS A 409 47.93 3.38 -21.46
CA LYS A 409 48.63 3.49 -22.75
C LYS A 409 48.67 2.14 -23.45
#